data_AF-A0A6P8NUD6-F1
#
_entry.id   AF-A0A6P8NUD6-F1
#
_cell.length_a   1.000
_cell.length_b   1.000
_cell.length_c   1.000
_cell.angle_alpha   90.00
_cell.angle_beta   90.00
_cell.angle_gamma   90.00
#
_symmetry.space_group_name_H-M   'P 1'
#
loop_
_entity.id
_entity.type
_entity.pdbx_description
1 polymer ?
#
loop_
_entity_poly.entity_id
_entity_poly.type
_entity_poly.pdbx_seq_one_letter_code
_entity_poly.pdbx_strand_id
1 'polypeptide(L)'
;MENNRYGGVNLILERRKLEYKNGREAIPKPDLSFMHKVSQYFVDATILMCYIGIGAVYVVFISGIIQKYFDSERILDQEYYALFLFPLCFVINTMKYLHDIAVISIFGNLLLFTAAMIGALYAVKDGIGEKWVMIGSDMYLYPKFVGTVLFSMSSPGIVSFHLYSVQKPWNYTKFSGVLNHAMMHITLLHTFIDVVGYLKWGCDSGGNFIRNHPVNDLRTISAFVMQGLSIYFIYGLQCYMPIIILLDEYIIPALNKKSIYGTSCGWNLTVRLGISLITCLLAAIIPKLDLFIAVVGAVCSSTLSTIIPVTLYILIHYNNYGTLKWKLILGLSLLIVVNIILIAEYFRSSKLVLRLKLLEPKSHKSQNM
;
A
#
# COMPACT_ATOMS: atom_id res chain seq x y z
N MET A 1 34.63 -17.75 -0.90
CA MET A 1 34.01 -16.75 -0.01
C MET A 1 32.68 -16.29 -0.60
N GLU A 2 31.70 -17.19 -0.75
CA GLU A 2 30.52 -16.91 -1.58
C GLU A 2 29.24 -17.62 -1.10
N ASN A 3 29.03 -17.74 0.22
CA ASN A 3 27.88 -18.50 0.74
C ASN A 3 27.04 -17.78 1.81
N ASN A 4 27.12 -16.45 1.93
CA ASN A 4 26.43 -15.70 2.99
C ASN A 4 25.26 -14.80 2.52
N ARG A 5 24.73 -15.01 1.30
CA ARG A 5 23.66 -14.15 0.73
C ARG A 5 22.22 -14.62 0.97
N TYR A 6 22.00 -15.75 1.66
CA TYR A 6 20.66 -16.33 1.90
C TYR A 6 20.16 -16.20 3.35
N GLY A 7 20.68 -15.21 4.10
CA GLY A 7 20.49 -15.12 5.55
C GLY A 7 19.04 -14.99 6.01
N GLY A 8 18.18 -14.23 5.31
CA GLY A 8 16.84 -13.89 5.81
C GLY A 8 15.86 -15.08 5.88
N VAL A 9 15.74 -15.85 4.80
CA VAL A 9 14.78 -16.97 4.70
C VAL A 9 15.30 -18.21 5.41
N ASN A 10 16.60 -18.47 5.36
CA ASN A 10 17.21 -19.55 6.15
C ASN A 10 17.16 -19.26 7.66
N LEU A 11 17.26 -18.01 8.10
CA LEU A 11 17.04 -17.65 9.51
C LEU A 11 15.61 -17.93 9.97
N ILE A 12 14.60 -17.73 9.11
CA ILE A 12 13.19 -18.05 9.42
C ILE A 12 13.00 -19.57 9.58
N LEU A 13 13.63 -20.37 8.72
CA LEU A 13 13.56 -21.84 8.78
C LEU A 13 14.40 -22.43 9.93
N GLU A 14 15.58 -21.88 10.19
CA GLU A 14 16.45 -22.25 11.32
C GLU A 14 15.78 -21.92 12.67
N ARG A 15 15.11 -20.77 12.77
CA ARG A 15 14.41 -20.40 14.01
C ARG A 15 13.16 -21.25 14.25
N ARG A 16 12.43 -21.68 13.20
CA ARG A 16 11.37 -22.69 13.34
C ARG A 16 11.89 -24.02 13.88
N LYS A 17 13.10 -24.44 13.47
CA LYS A 17 13.76 -25.65 13.99
C LYS A 17 14.20 -25.47 15.46
N LEU A 18 14.66 -24.28 15.84
CA LEU A 18 15.09 -23.96 17.21
C LEU A 18 13.91 -23.82 18.18
N GLU A 19 12.78 -23.25 17.75
CA GLU A 19 11.56 -23.19 18.58
C GLU A 19 10.97 -24.58 18.83
N TYR A 20 11.11 -25.50 17.86
CA TYR A 20 10.77 -26.92 18.02
C TYR A 20 11.69 -27.64 19.03
N LYS A 21 12.95 -27.20 19.16
CA LYS A 21 13.96 -27.79 20.05
C LYS A 21 13.86 -27.30 21.50
N ASN A 22 13.26 -26.12 21.73
CA ASN A 22 13.18 -25.45 23.04
C ASN A 22 11.91 -25.75 23.86
N GLY A 23 11.22 -26.87 23.59
CA GLY A 23 10.21 -27.41 24.52
C GLY A 23 8.95 -26.57 24.74
N ARG A 24 8.64 -25.60 23.88
CA ARG A 24 7.29 -25.01 23.85
C ARG A 24 6.37 -26.06 23.23
N GLU A 25 5.46 -26.59 24.04
CA GLU A 25 4.52 -27.67 23.71
C GLU A 25 4.04 -27.58 22.26
N ALA A 26 4.26 -28.67 21.52
CA ALA A 26 3.68 -28.84 20.21
C ALA A 26 2.15 -28.81 20.37
N ILE A 27 1.55 -27.69 19.95
CA ILE A 27 0.10 -27.62 19.69
C ILE A 27 -0.22 -28.84 18.81
N PRO A 28 -1.14 -29.73 19.21
CA PRO A 28 -1.42 -30.95 18.47
C PRO A 28 -1.79 -30.53 17.05
N LYS A 29 -0.96 -30.92 16.08
CA LYS A 29 -1.23 -30.64 14.66
C LYS A 29 -2.44 -31.48 14.27
N PRO A 30 -3.61 -30.88 13.98
CA PRO A 30 -4.59 -31.59 13.19
C PRO A 30 -3.93 -31.85 11.82
N ASP A 31 -4.40 -32.85 11.07
CA ASP A 31 -3.91 -33.17 9.73
C ASP A 31 -4.28 -32.08 8.72
N LEU A 32 -3.65 -30.92 8.88
CA LEU A 32 -3.99 -29.63 8.28
C LEU A 32 -2.92 -29.20 7.26
N SER A 33 -2.09 -30.13 6.77
CA SER A 33 -0.97 -29.83 5.86
C SER A 33 -1.45 -29.19 4.55
N PHE A 34 -2.64 -29.58 4.08
CA PHE A 34 -3.31 -28.97 2.93
C PHE A 34 -3.81 -27.55 3.25
N MET A 35 -4.54 -27.37 4.36
CA MET A 35 -5.06 -26.04 4.75
C MET A 35 -3.93 -25.06 5.06
N HIS A 36 -2.80 -25.54 5.58
CA HIS A 36 -1.60 -24.72 5.79
C HIS A 36 -1.04 -24.20 4.46
N LYS A 37 -0.90 -25.06 3.44
CA LYS A 37 -0.45 -24.63 2.11
C LYS A 37 -1.42 -23.65 1.46
N VAL A 38 -2.73 -23.93 1.52
CA VAL A 38 -3.77 -23.02 1.00
C VAL A 38 -3.72 -21.66 1.71
N SER A 39 -3.57 -21.65 3.03
CA SER A 39 -3.45 -20.42 3.81
C SER A 39 -2.17 -19.64 3.47
N GLN A 40 -1.05 -20.31 3.22
CA GLN A 40 0.19 -19.65 2.80
C GLN A 40 0.03 -18.99 1.44
N TYR A 41 -0.53 -19.71 0.45
CA TYR A 41 -0.81 -19.13 -0.87
C TYR A 41 -1.78 -17.95 -0.80
N PHE A 42 -2.79 -18.02 0.06
CA PHE A 42 -3.73 -16.92 0.27
C PHE A 42 -3.04 -15.67 0.84
N VAL A 43 -2.18 -15.84 1.84
CA VAL A 43 -1.42 -14.73 2.45
C VAL A 43 -0.47 -14.12 1.44
N ASP A 44 0.31 -14.95 0.73
CA ASP A 44 1.25 -14.48 -0.28
C ASP A 44 0.54 -13.75 -1.42
N ALA A 45 -0.57 -14.29 -1.91
CA ALA A 45 -1.39 -13.65 -2.94
C ALA A 45 -1.93 -12.29 -2.47
N THR A 46 -2.38 -12.19 -1.21
CA THR A 46 -2.90 -10.93 -0.66
C THR A 46 -1.78 -9.92 -0.45
N ILE A 47 -0.59 -10.35 -0.02
CA ILE A 47 0.61 -9.50 0.05
C ILE A 47 0.95 -8.96 -1.34
N LEU A 48 1.07 -9.84 -2.34
CA LEU A 48 1.37 -9.46 -3.72
C LEU A 48 0.35 -8.46 -4.27
N MET A 49 -0.95 -8.74 -4.08
CA MET A 49 -2.03 -7.85 -4.49
C MET A 49 -1.92 -6.47 -3.81
N CYS A 50 -1.60 -6.43 -2.52
CA CYS A 50 -1.45 -5.18 -1.79
C CYS A 50 -0.26 -4.35 -2.29
N TYR A 51 0.90 -4.98 -2.47
CA TYR A 51 2.11 -4.28 -2.92
C TYR A 51 2.00 -3.78 -4.36
N ILE A 52 1.41 -4.59 -5.25
CA ILE A 52 1.11 -4.17 -6.63
C ILE A 52 0.07 -3.05 -6.63
N GLY A 53 -0.97 -3.14 -5.81
CA GLY A 53 -1.99 -2.09 -5.68
C GLY A 53 -1.40 -0.75 -5.21
N ILE A 54 -0.56 -0.77 -4.16
CA ILE A 54 0.13 0.44 -3.67
C ILE A 54 1.08 0.99 -4.76
N GLY A 55 1.82 0.12 -5.46
CA GLY A 55 2.67 0.53 -6.57
C GLY A 55 1.88 1.22 -7.70
N ALA A 56 0.70 0.70 -8.04
CA ALA A 56 -0.18 1.32 -9.03
C ALA A 56 -0.73 2.69 -8.55
N VAL A 57 -1.10 2.82 -7.27
CA VAL A 57 -1.50 4.11 -6.68
C VAL A 57 -0.39 5.15 -6.80
N TYR A 58 0.87 4.77 -6.59
CA TYR A 58 2.02 5.67 -6.79
C TYR A 58 2.15 6.14 -8.25
N VAL A 59 1.93 5.24 -9.22
CA VAL A 59 1.93 5.63 -10.65
C VAL A 59 0.78 6.60 -10.95
N VAL A 60 -0.43 6.36 -10.43
CA VAL A 60 -1.57 7.29 -10.58
C VAL A 60 -1.27 8.66 -9.96
N PHE A 61 -0.54 8.67 -8.83
CA PHE A 61 -0.13 9.89 -8.17
C PHE A 61 0.81 10.71 -9.07
N ILE A 62 1.87 10.09 -9.58
CA ILE A 62 2.86 10.76 -10.43
C ILE A 62 2.21 11.21 -11.75
N SER A 63 1.38 10.38 -12.37
CA SER A 63 0.69 10.74 -13.62
C SER A 63 -0.23 11.95 -13.42
N GLY A 64 -0.94 12.04 -12.28
CA GLY A 64 -1.77 13.17 -11.93
C GLY A 64 -0.99 14.47 -11.65
N ILE A 65 0.26 14.38 -11.19
CA ILE A 65 1.15 15.55 -11.08
C ILE A 65 1.57 16.00 -12.48
N ILE A 66 2.03 15.08 -13.32
CA ILE A 66 2.54 15.39 -14.66
C ILE A 66 1.45 16.03 -15.51
N GLN A 67 0.24 15.44 -15.54
CA GLN A 67 -0.88 15.99 -16.30
C GLN A 67 -1.20 17.43 -15.88
N LYS A 68 -1.24 17.71 -14.57
CA LYS A 68 -1.56 19.06 -14.08
C LYS A 68 -0.56 20.13 -14.52
N TYR A 69 0.70 19.78 -14.72
CA TYR A 69 1.76 20.73 -15.04
C TYR A 69 2.07 20.84 -16.54
N PHE A 70 2.21 19.70 -17.21
CA PHE A 70 2.59 19.66 -18.61
C PHE A 70 1.41 19.79 -19.56
N ASP A 71 0.19 19.52 -19.08
CA ASP A 71 -1.01 19.53 -19.89
C ASP A 71 -2.16 20.24 -19.15
N SER A 72 -1.95 21.54 -18.93
CA SER A 72 -2.99 22.40 -18.35
C SER A 72 -4.25 22.48 -19.24
N GLU A 73 -4.10 22.21 -20.54
CA GLU A 73 -5.19 22.19 -21.52
C GLU A 73 -5.94 20.85 -21.58
N ARG A 74 -5.42 19.80 -20.89
CA ARG A 74 -5.98 18.43 -20.87
C ARG A 74 -6.18 17.84 -22.27
N ILE A 75 -5.16 17.97 -23.11
CA ILE A 75 -5.10 17.38 -24.45
C ILE A 75 -5.02 15.85 -24.37
N LEU A 76 -4.34 15.31 -23.35
CA LEU A 76 -4.21 13.88 -23.11
C LEU A 76 -4.82 13.45 -21.76
N ASP A 77 -5.51 12.32 -21.78
CA ASP A 77 -6.04 11.70 -20.57
C ASP A 77 -4.91 11.18 -19.66
N GLN A 78 -5.19 11.16 -18.35
CA GLN A 78 -4.23 10.76 -17.31
C GLN A 78 -3.68 9.33 -17.52
N GLU A 79 -4.43 8.49 -18.23
CA GLU A 79 -4.10 7.11 -18.56
C GLU A 79 -2.83 6.99 -19.40
N TYR A 80 -2.65 7.88 -20.38
CA TYR A 80 -1.46 7.89 -21.23
C TYR A 80 -0.20 8.27 -20.45
N TYR A 81 -0.31 9.23 -19.53
CA TYR A 81 0.79 9.59 -18.64
C TYR A 81 1.18 8.44 -17.71
N ALA A 82 0.22 7.64 -17.24
CA ALA A 82 0.51 6.44 -16.46
C ALA A 82 1.30 5.40 -17.27
N LEU A 83 1.02 5.25 -18.57
CA LEU A 83 1.77 4.35 -19.46
C LEU A 83 3.16 4.90 -19.81
N PHE A 84 3.30 6.20 -20.03
CA PHE A 84 4.61 6.83 -20.30
C PHE A 84 5.57 6.74 -19.10
N LEU A 85 5.06 6.53 -17.89
CA LEU A 85 5.87 6.30 -16.69
C LEU A 85 6.47 4.88 -16.62
N PHE A 86 6.03 3.95 -17.47
CA PHE A 86 6.54 2.58 -17.50
C PHE A 86 8.08 2.47 -17.55
N PRO A 87 8.81 3.11 -18.50
CA PRO A 87 10.28 3.01 -18.54
C PRO A 87 10.92 3.51 -17.25
N LEU A 88 10.40 4.60 -16.66
CA LEU A 88 10.92 5.18 -15.43
C LEU A 88 10.73 4.22 -14.23
N CYS A 89 9.54 3.61 -14.12
CA CYS A 89 9.23 2.59 -13.11
C CYS A 89 10.08 1.33 -13.28
N PHE A 90 10.36 0.94 -14.51
CA PHE A 90 11.20 -0.20 -14.79
C PHE A 90 12.67 0.02 -14.40
N VAL A 91 13.22 1.23 -14.63
CA VAL A 91 14.60 1.58 -14.27
C VAL A 91 14.83 1.45 -12.76
N ILE A 92 13.97 2.03 -11.93
CA ILE A 92 14.10 1.93 -10.46
C ILE A 92 13.94 0.48 -10.00
N ASN A 93 13.04 -0.28 -10.62
CA ASN A 93 12.86 -1.70 -10.35
C ASN A 93 14.00 -2.58 -10.85
N THR A 94 14.97 -2.05 -11.62
CA THR A 94 16.16 -2.80 -12.02
C THR A 94 17.21 -2.84 -10.91
N MET A 95 17.10 -1.97 -9.91
CA MET A 95 17.99 -2.00 -8.73
C MET A 95 17.85 -3.33 -7.99
N LYS A 96 18.98 -3.99 -7.75
CA LYS A 96 19.02 -5.33 -7.13
C LYS A 96 19.28 -5.29 -5.64
N TYR A 97 20.07 -4.32 -5.18
CA TYR A 97 20.52 -4.24 -3.79
C TYR A 97 19.51 -3.46 -2.95
N LEU A 98 18.93 -4.13 -1.95
CA LEU A 98 18.00 -3.51 -1.00
C LEU A 98 18.62 -2.32 -0.28
N HIS A 99 19.92 -2.39 0.03
CA HIS A 99 20.64 -1.31 0.70
C HIS A 99 20.54 0.00 -0.08
N ASP A 100 20.79 -0.03 -1.39
CA ASP A 100 20.77 1.16 -2.23
C ASP A 100 19.35 1.71 -2.36
N ILE A 101 18.37 0.82 -2.55
CA ILE A 101 16.95 1.18 -2.61
C ILE A 101 16.48 1.81 -1.29
N ALA A 102 16.93 1.27 -0.15
CA ALA A 102 16.56 1.76 1.17
C ALA A 102 17.11 3.18 1.42
N VAL A 103 18.36 3.45 1.05
CA VAL A 103 18.96 4.81 1.16
C VAL A 103 18.19 5.81 0.31
N ILE A 104 17.87 5.45 -0.93
CA ILE A 104 17.06 6.29 -1.83
C ILE A 104 15.66 6.53 -1.25
N SER A 105 15.04 5.50 -0.66
CA SER A 105 13.72 5.62 -0.03
C SER A 105 13.73 6.50 1.22
N ILE A 106 14.79 6.48 2.03
CA ILE A 106 14.94 7.40 3.17
C ILE A 106 14.96 8.85 2.68
N PHE A 107 15.74 9.13 1.63
CA PHE A 107 15.76 10.46 1.01
C PHE A 107 14.40 10.83 0.44
N GLY A 108 13.70 9.90 -0.20
CA GLY A 108 12.32 10.08 -0.65
C GLY A 108 11.38 10.47 0.48
N ASN A 109 11.41 9.77 1.62
CA ASN A 109 10.57 10.10 2.77
C ASN A 109 10.86 11.50 3.34
N LEU A 110 12.11 11.96 3.34
CA LEU A 110 12.47 13.32 3.75
C LEU A 110 11.89 14.37 2.78
N LEU A 111 11.94 14.11 1.47
CA LEU A 111 11.31 14.97 0.47
C LEU A 111 9.79 15.02 0.63
N LEU A 112 9.15 13.88 0.90
CA LEU A 112 7.71 13.80 1.14
C LEU A 112 7.31 14.60 2.37
N PHE A 113 8.06 14.45 3.47
CA PHE A 113 7.84 15.23 4.70
C PHE A 113 7.98 16.73 4.43
N THR A 114 9.04 17.13 3.73
CA THR A 114 9.28 18.54 3.37
C THR A 114 8.16 19.10 2.48
N ALA A 115 7.73 18.35 1.46
CA ALA A 115 6.63 18.73 0.59
C ALA A 115 5.30 18.90 1.35
N ALA A 116 4.99 17.97 2.26
CA ALA A 116 3.81 18.03 3.11
C ALA A 116 3.85 19.26 4.03
N MET A 117 4.99 19.56 4.64
CA MET A 117 5.17 20.74 5.50
C MET A 117 5.04 22.04 4.71
N ILE A 118 5.63 22.14 3.51
CA ILE A 118 5.46 23.33 2.65
C ILE A 118 3.97 23.50 2.28
N GLY A 119 3.30 22.43 1.88
CA GLY A 119 1.87 22.46 1.56
C GLY A 119 1.02 22.90 2.75
N ALA A 120 1.26 22.34 3.94
CA ALA A 120 0.51 22.70 5.15
C ALA A 120 0.73 24.17 5.57
N LEU A 121 1.98 24.64 5.57
CA LEU A 121 2.30 26.04 5.87
C LEU A 121 1.65 27.00 4.86
N TYR A 122 1.66 26.63 3.58
CA TYR A 122 1.05 27.44 2.53
C TYR A 122 -0.48 27.43 2.61
N ALA A 123 -1.10 26.33 3.04
CA ALA A 123 -2.55 26.27 3.25
C ALA A 123 -3.03 27.25 4.32
N VAL A 124 -2.30 27.37 5.44
CA VAL A 124 -2.66 28.24 6.57
C VAL A 124 -2.33 29.71 6.31
N LYS A 125 -1.42 30.02 5.39
CA LYS A 125 -0.93 31.38 5.12
C LYS A 125 -2.05 32.40 4.84
N ASP A 126 -3.04 32.02 4.04
CA ASP A 126 -4.15 32.91 3.65
C ASP A 126 -5.40 32.70 4.54
N GLY A 127 -5.23 32.16 5.77
CA GLY A 127 -6.32 31.87 6.71
C GLY A 127 -7.03 30.53 6.48
N ILE A 128 -7.84 30.13 7.46
CA ILE A 128 -8.69 28.92 7.40
C ILE A 128 -9.93 29.23 6.54
N GLY A 129 -10.39 28.26 5.74
CA GLY A 129 -11.58 28.44 4.91
C GLY A 129 -12.85 28.50 5.75
N GLU A 130 -13.87 29.23 5.29
CA GLU A 130 -15.17 29.34 6.00
C GLU A 130 -16.14 28.19 5.69
N LYS A 131 -15.79 27.32 4.73
CA LYS A 131 -16.69 26.30 4.15
C LYS A 131 -16.36 24.88 4.60
N TRP A 132 -16.22 24.63 5.90
CA TRP A 132 -16.05 23.27 6.43
C TRP A 132 -17.31 22.78 7.16
N VAL A 133 -17.62 21.50 6.99
CA VAL A 133 -18.75 20.85 7.66
C VAL A 133 -18.20 19.71 8.50
N MET A 134 -18.55 19.68 9.80
CA MET A 134 -17.97 18.70 10.74
C MET A 134 -18.47 17.28 10.49
N ILE A 135 -19.71 17.12 10.03
CA ILE A 135 -20.33 15.83 9.71
C ILE A 135 -21.08 15.98 8.39
N GLY A 136 -20.56 15.36 7.33
CA GLY A 136 -21.24 15.31 6.04
C GLY A 136 -22.50 14.43 6.10
N SER A 137 -23.55 14.83 5.39
CA SER A 137 -24.79 14.07 5.25
C SER A 137 -24.64 12.80 4.39
N ASP A 138 -23.54 12.69 3.67
CA ASP A 138 -23.36 11.67 2.63
C ASP A 138 -22.76 10.37 3.21
N MET A 139 -23.64 9.49 3.68
CA MET A 139 -23.28 8.21 4.31
C MET A 139 -22.40 7.32 3.41
N TYR A 140 -22.40 7.56 2.10
CA TYR A 140 -21.59 6.84 1.12
C TYR A 140 -20.10 7.19 1.15
N LEU A 141 -19.69 8.26 1.84
CA LEU A 141 -18.28 8.66 1.96
C LEU A 141 -17.54 7.95 3.11
N TYR A 142 -18.25 7.44 4.12
CA TYR A 142 -17.60 6.77 5.26
C TYR A 142 -16.81 5.51 4.88
N PRO A 143 -17.30 4.59 4.02
CA PRO A 143 -16.51 3.45 3.57
C PRO A 143 -15.23 3.85 2.84
N LYS A 144 -15.29 4.92 2.02
CA LYS A 144 -14.13 5.50 1.33
C LYS A 144 -13.11 5.98 2.35
N PHE A 145 -13.56 6.74 3.36
CA PHE A 145 -12.71 7.25 4.43
C PHE A 145 -12.02 6.11 5.19
N VAL A 146 -12.76 5.09 5.62
CA VAL A 146 -12.19 3.95 6.33
C VAL A 146 -11.17 3.21 5.46
N GLY A 147 -11.47 2.98 4.18
CA GLY A 147 -10.51 2.40 3.23
C GLY A 147 -9.23 3.23 3.11
N THR A 148 -9.34 4.55 3.00
CA THR A 148 -8.19 5.46 2.95
C THR A 148 -7.37 5.45 4.23
N VAL A 149 -8.01 5.45 5.41
CA VAL A 149 -7.30 5.36 6.70
C VAL A 149 -6.57 4.02 6.83
N LEU A 150 -7.23 2.91 6.46
CA LEU A 150 -6.61 1.59 6.46
C LEU A 150 -5.42 1.51 5.50
N PHE A 151 -5.49 2.18 4.35
CA PHE A 151 -4.36 2.31 3.44
C PHE A 151 -3.20 3.09 4.08
N SER A 152 -3.48 4.26 4.66
CA SER A 152 -2.44 5.12 5.25
C SER A 152 -1.75 4.51 6.46
N MET A 153 -2.48 3.72 7.27
CA MET A 153 -1.96 3.13 8.50
C MET A 153 -1.28 1.77 8.30
N SER A 154 -1.44 1.16 7.12
CA SER A 154 -1.00 -0.22 6.87
C SER A 154 0.32 -0.25 6.11
N SER A 155 1.35 -0.86 6.72
CA SER A 155 2.51 -1.38 5.99
C SER A 155 2.45 -2.91 6.00
N PRO A 156 1.90 -3.54 4.96
CA PRO A 156 1.43 -4.93 5.03
C PRO A 156 2.53 -5.99 5.24
N GLY A 157 3.77 -5.76 4.77
CA GLY A 157 4.84 -6.77 4.82
C GLY A 157 6.08 -6.40 5.66
N ILE A 158 6.32 -5.10 5.91
CA ILE A 158 7.56 -4.66 6.56
C ILE A 158 7.55 -4.97 8.06
N VAL A 159 6.39 -4.82 8.71
CA VAL A 159 6.22 -5.10 10.15
C VAL A 159 6.55 -6.57 10.46
N SER A 160 6.03 -7.49 9.65
CA SER A 160 6.26 -8.92 9.80
C SER A 160 7.72 -9.30 9.60
N PHE A 161 8.41 -8.75 8.60
CA PHE A 161 9.85 -9.01 8.38
C PHE A 161 10.72 -8.37 9.47
N HIS A 162 10.39 -7.16 9.91
CA HIS A 162 11.14 -6.40 10.91
C HIS A 162 11.11 -7.07 12.29
N LEU A 163 10.00 -7.69 12.67
CA LEU A 163 9.89 -8.48 13.91
C LEU A 163 10.96 -9.57 14.05
N TYR A 164 11.46 -10.09 12.92
CA TYR A 164 12.52 -11.10 12.91
C TYR A 164 13.94 -10.50 12.96
N SER A 165 14.11 -9.22 12.64
CA SER A 165 15.43 -8.55 12.62
C SER A 165 15.73 -7.73 13.89
N VAL A 166 14.74 -7.46 14.74
CA VAL A 166 14.95 -6.71 15.99
C VAL A 166 15.71 -7.52 17.05
N GLN A 167 16.72 -6.92 17.66
CA GLN A 167 17.52 -7.54 18.73
C GLN A 167 16.69 -7.92 19.97
N LYS A 168 15.64 -7.16 20.27
CA LYS A 168 14.74 -7.37 21.43
C LYS A 168 13.27 -7.43 20.99
N PRO A 169 12.81 -8.55 20.41
CA PRO A 169 11.45 -8.67 19.86
C PRO A 169 10.35 -8.46 20.92
N TRP A 170 10.60 -8.83 22.18
CA TRP A 170 9.65 -8.66 23.28
C TRP A 170 9.36 -7.20 23.65
N ASN A 171 10.20 -6.24 23.24
CA ASN A 171 9.98 -4.82 23.50
C ASN A 171 9.23 -4.12 22.35
N TYR A 172 8.99 -4.82 21.23
CA TYR A 172 8.38 -4.25 20.04
C TYR A 172 6.89 -3.94 20.23
N THR A 173 6.14 -4.88 20.85
CA THR A 173 4.68 -4.83 20.99
C THR A 173 4.19 -4.35 22.38
N LYS A 174 5.08 -3.94 23.28
CA LYS A 174 4.67 -3.39 24.59
C LYS A 174 3.92 -2.07 24.40
N PHE A 175 3.18 -1.65 25.43
CA PHE A 175 2.44 -0.37 25.41
C PHE A 175 3.34 0.82 25.05
N SER A 176 4.52 0.92 25.67
CA SER A 176 5.60 1.88 25.31
C SER A 176 6.66 1.24 24.39
N GLY A 177 6.24 0.29 23.55
CA GLY A 177 7.09 -0.38 22.57
C GLY A 177 7.33 0.48 21.35
N VAL A 178 8.34 0.09 20.57
CA VAL A 178 8.76 0.83 19.36
C VAL A 178 7.61 0.96 18.35
N LEU A 179 6.81 -0.11 18.18
CA LEU A 179 5.68 -0.10 17.25
C LEU A 179 4.62 0.93 17.65
N ASN A 180 4.22 0.95 18.93
CA ASN A 180 3.18 1.86 19.41
C ASN A 180 3.63 3.32 19.33
N HIS A 181 4.89 3.61 19.66
CA HIS A 181 5.46 4.94 19.50
C HIS A 181 5.48 5.36 18.03
N ALA A 182 5.92 4.48 17.12
CA ALA A 182 5.92 4.78 15.69
C ALA A 182 4.50 5.05 15.16
N MET A 183 3.54 4.19 15.49
CA MET A 183 2.14 4.35 15.08
C MET A 183 1.50 5.62 15.66
N MET A 184 1.81 5.98 16.91
CA MET A 184 1.36 7.24 17.51
C MET A 184 1.87 8.45 16.71
N HIS A 185 3.16 8.50 16.38
CA HIS A 185 3.74 9.62 15.63
C HIS A 185 3.17 9.72 14.22
N ILE A 186 3.06 8.59 13.50
CA ILE A 186 2.47 8.54 12.15
C ILE A 186 1.02 9.02 12.19
N THR A 187 0.24 8.56 13.17
CA THR A 187 -1.17 8.96 13.33
C THR A 187 -1.30 10.45 13.61
N LEU A 188 -0.47 11.01 14.49
CA LEU A 188 -0.50 12.44 14.81
C LEU A 188 -0.14 13.29 13.59
N LEU A 189 0.89 12.89 12.82
CA LEU A 189 1.30 13.60 11.61
C LEU A 189 0.22 13.57 10.53
N HIS A 190 -0.38 12.41 10.27
CA HIS A 190 -1.51 12.29 9.34
C HIS A 190 -2.67 13.17 9.78
N THR A 191 -3.09 13.05 11.05
CA THR A 191 -4.19 13.84 11.59
C THR A 191 -3.94 15.34 11.44
N PHE A 192 -2.72 15.80 11.70
CA PHE A 192 -2.36 17.22 11.55
C PHE A 192 -2.52 17.69 10.09
N ILE A 193 -1.96 16.96 9.13
CA ILE A 193 -2.05 17.32 7.70
C ILE A 193 -3.50 17.26 7.21
N ASP A 194 -4.25 16.23 7.62
CA ASP A 194 -5.65 16.03 7.22
C ASP A 194 -6.54 17.16 7.76
N VAL A 195 -6.36 17.56 9.02
CA VAL A 195 -7.11 18.68 9.63
C VAL A 195 -6.77 19.99 8.93
N VAL A 196 -5.49 20.29 8.69
CA VAL A 196 -5.08 21.52 7.99
C VAL A 196 -5.64 21.56 6.57
N GLY A 197 -5.55 20.45 5.83
CA GLY A 197 -6.08 20.34 4.47
C GLY A 197 -7.59 20.51 4.44
N TYR A 198 -8.32 19.84 5.32
CA TYR A 198 -9.78 19.91 5.34
C TYR A 198 -10.30 21.29 5.80
N LEU A 199 -9.66 21.90 6.80
CA LEU A 199 -10.02 23.25 7.26
C LEU A 199 -9.85 24.31 6.15
N LYS A 200 -8.89 24.13 5.23
CA LYS A 200 -8.66 25.09 4.14
C LYS A 200 -9.68 25.00 3.02
N TRP A 201 -9.93 23.79 2.49
CA TRP A 201 -10.75 23.59 1.28
C TRP A 201 -12.12 22.96 1.54
N GLY A 202 -12.37 22.45 2.75
CA GLY A 202 -13.63 21.80 3.09
C GLY A 202 -13.97 20.66 2.12
N CYS A 203 -15.21 20.64 1.64
CA CYS A 203 -15.72 19.61 0.72
C CYS A 203 -15.05 19.61 -0.66
N ASP A 204 -14.40 20.71 -1.07
CA ASP A 204 -13.73 20.83 -2.37
C ASP A 204 -12.30 20.26 -2.35
N SER A 205 -11.88 19.65 -1.23
CA SER A 205 -10.55 19.07 -1.12
C SER A 205 -10.39 17.86 -2.06
N GLY A 206 -9.50 17.97 -3.04
CA GLY A 206 -9.09 16.84 -3.88
C GLY A 206 -8.25 15.80 -3.10
N GLY A 207 -8.14 14.59 -3.65
CA GLY A 207 -7.40 13.47 -3.03
C GLY A 207 -5.89 13.68 -2.83
N ASN A 208 -5.31 14.72 -3.42
CA ASN A 208 -4.00 15.24 -3.08
C ASN A 208 -4.17 16.72 -2.68
N PHE A 209 -3.99 17.05 -1.41
CA PHE A 209 -4.25 18.40 -0.92
C PHE A 209 -3.29 19.44 -1.52
N ILE A 210 -2.04 19.06 -1.83
CA ILE A 210 -1.08 19.95 -2.52
C ILE A 210 -1.63 20.33 -3.90
N ARG A 211 -2.45 19.45 -4.49
CA ARG A 211 -3.16 19.69 -5.74
C ARG A 211 -4.29 20.69 -5.68
N ASN A 212 -4.71 21.11 -4.49
CA ASN A 212 -5.73 22.14 -4.35
C ASN A 212 -5.14 23.56 -4.39
N HIS A 213 -3.81 23.71 -4.32
CA HIS A 213 -3.15 25.00 -4.48
C HIS A 213 -3.12 25.46 -5.95
N PRO A 214 -3.12 26.80 -6.18
CA PRO A 214 -2.95 27.38 -7.50
C PRO A 214 -1.55 27.08 -8.05
N VAL A 215 -1.48 26.83 -9.36
CA VAL A 215 -0.28 26.29 -10.05
C VAL A 215 0.84 27.32 -10.23
N ASN A 216 0.53 28.62 -10.08
CA ASN A 216 1.43 29.70 -10.44
C ASN A 216 2.40 30.16 -9.34
N ASP A 217 2.41 29.54 -8.14
CA ASP A 217 3.38 29.88 -7.08
C ASP A 217 4.56 28.91 -7.05
N LEU A 218 5.78 29.45 -7.05
CA LEU A 218 7.05 28.70 -7.04
C LEU A 218 7.13 27.69 -5.90
N ARG A 219 6.58 28.02 -4.72
CA ARG A 219 6.54 27.12 -3.56
C ARG A 219 5.63 25.91 -3.77
N THR A 220 4.53 26.12 -4.48
CA THR A 220 3.60 25.04 -4.81
C THR A 220 4.28 24.09 -5.79
N ILE A 221 4.93 24.64 -6.83
CA ILE A 221 5.71 23.87 -7.81
C ILE A 221 6.80 23.05 -7.13
N SER A 222 7.57 23.65 -6.23
CA SER A 222 8.63 22.93 -5.52
C SER A 222 8.09 21.79 -4.65
N ALA A 223 7.02 22.01 -3.89
CA ALA A 223 6.37 20.97 -3.08
C ALA A 223 5.88 19.80 -3.95
N PHE A 224 5.31 20.09 -5.12
CA PHE A 224 4.88 19.06 -6.06
C PHE A 224 6.02 18.25 -6.66
N VAL A 225 7.09 18.91 -7.10
CA VAL A 225 8.28 18.23 -7.64
C VAL A 225 8.90 17.35 -6.57
N MET A 226 9.03 17.86 -5.34
CA MET A 226 9.50 17.09 -4.19
C MET A 226 8.60 15.88 -3.91
N GLN A 227 7.27 16.06 -3.95
CA GLN A 227 6.32 14.97 -3.73
C GLN A 227 6.39 13.92 -4.85
N GLY A 228 6.40 14.31 -6.12
CA GLY A 228 6.53 13.38 -7.24
C GLY A 228 7.83 12.58 -7.19
N LEU A 229 8.95 13.25 -6.91
CA LEU A 229 10.26 12.62 -6.78
C LEU A 229 10.32 11.68 -5.56
N SER A 230 9.71 12.08 -4.45
CA SER A 230 9.63 11.25 -3.24
C SER A 230 8.93 9.91 -3.49
N ILE A 231 7.79 9.95 -4.17
CA ILE A 231 6.98 8.77 -4.48
C ILE A 231 7.73 7.86 -5.44
N TYR A 232 8.42 8.45 -6.44
CA TYR A 232 9.27 7.68 -7.35
C TYR A 232 10.39 6.93 -6.61
N PHE A 233 11.07 7.59 -5.66
CA PHE A 233 12.11 6.96 -4.86
C PHE A 233 11.59 5.86 -3.92
N ILE A 234 10.37 6.02 -3.39
CA ILE A 234 9.73 5.01 -2.54
C ILE A 234 9.20 3.83 -3.36
N TYR A 235 8.80 4.04 -4.62
CA TYR A 235 8.24 3.02 -5.49
C TYR A 235 9.14 1.78 -5.65
N GLY A 236 10.46 1.98 -5.81
CA GLY A 236 11.40 0.87 -5.92
C GLY A 236 11.41 -0.04 -4.69
N LEU A 237 11.30 0.53 -3.48
CA LEU A 237 11.21 -0.23 -2.24
C LEU A 237 9.89 -0.99 -2.14
N GLN A 238 8.80 -0.39 -2.62
CA GLN A 238 7.48 -1.01 -2.62
C GLN A 238 7.41 -2.22 -3.55
N CYS A 239 8.01 -2.14 -4.74
CA CYS A 239 8.06 -3.26 -5.68
C CYS A 239 9.10 -4.33 -5.29
N TYR A 240 10.03 -4.04 -4.40
CA TYR A 240 11.05 -5.00 -3.97
C TYR A 240 10.46 -6.26 -3.32
N MET A 241 9.49 -6.10 -2.42
CA MET A 241 8.85 -7.22 -1.72
C MET A 241 8.14 -8.20 -2.68
N PRO A 242 7.25 -7.76 -3.60
CA PRO A 242 6.61 -8.69 -4.53
C PRO A 242 7.61 -9.33 -5.51
N ILE A 243 8.69 -8.64 -5.88
CA ILE A 243 9.76 -9.22 -6.71
C ILE A 243 10.41 -10.41 -5.99
N ILE A 244 10.80 -10.24 -4.71
CA ILE A 244 11.40 -11.34 -3.93
C ILE A 244 10.44 -12.49 -3.81
N ILE A 245 9.19 -12.23 -3.39
CA ILE A 245 8.23 -13.31 -3.15
C ILE A 245 8.08 -14.13 -4.43
N LEU A 246 7.81 -13.51 -5.58
CA LEU A 246 7.66 -14.24 -6.85
C LEU A 246 8.93 -14.99 -7.27
N LEU A 247 10.10 -14.37 -7.08
CA LEU A 247 11.36 -14.94 -7.54
C LEU A 247 11.83 -16.09 -6.63
N ASP A 248 11.95 -15.82 -5.33
CA ASP A 248 12.61 -16.71 -4.37
C ASP A 248 11.69 -17.83 -3.88
N GLU A 249 10.38 -17.57 -3.71
CA GLU A 249 9.44 -18.59 -3.22
C GLU A 249 8.83 -19.43 -4.35
N TYR A 250 8.64 -18.87 -5.55
CA TYR A 250 7.92 -19.53 -6.64
C TYR A 250 8.81 -19.92 -7.81
N ILE A 251 9.59 -18.98 -8.37
CA ILE A 251 10.29 -19.21 -9.64
C ILE A 251 11.58 -20.00 -9.45
N ILE A 252 12.48 -19.59 -8.56
CA ILE A 252 13.77 -20.26 -8.33
C ILE A 252 13.57 -21.73 -7.89
N PRO A 253 12.68 -22.06 -6.93
CA PRO A 253 12.44 -23.45 -6.56
C PRO A 253 11.88 -24.29 -7.72
N ALA A 254 11.02 -23.71 -8.56
CA ALA A 254 10.47 -24.39 -9.74
C ALA A 254 11.55 -24.64 -10.82
N LEU A 255 12.50 -23.71 -10.99
CA LEU A 255 13.62 -23.86 -11.92
C LEU A 255 14.65 -24.88 -11.45
N ASN A 256 14.98 -24.87 -10.16
CA ASN A 256 15.91 -25.84 -9.56
C ASN A 256 15.36 -27.27 -9.69
N LYS A 257 14.05 -27.45 -9.54
CA LYS A 257 13.38 -28.75 -9.77
C LYS A 257 13.49 -29.24 -11.23
N LYS A 258 13.65 -28.33 -12.20
CA LYS A 258 13.77 -28.63 -13.63
C LYS A 258 15.22 -28.62 -14.15
N SER A 259 16.22 -28.40 -13.30
CA SER A 259 17.65 -28.38 -13.65
C SER A 259 18.03 -27.40 -14.79
N ILE A 260 17.36 -26.25 -14.89
CA ILE A 260 17.68 -25.23 -15.91
C ILE A 260 18.65 -24.21 -15.30
N TYR A 261 19.95 -24.56 -15.30
CA TYR A 261 21.03 -23.69 -14.82
C TYR A 261 21.40 -22.67 -15.90
N GLY A 262 20.75 -21.50 -15.91
CA GLY A 262 21.10 -20.40 -16.81
C GLY A 262 20.02 -19.33 -17.01
N THR A 263 18.76 -19.64 -16.71
CA THR A 263 17.60 -18.75 -16.92
C THR A 263 17.29 -17.81 -15.75
N SER A 264 18.02 -17.88 -14.64
CA SER A 264 17.74 -17.08 -13.44
C SER A 264 17.81 -15.56 -13.70
N CYS A 265 18.74 -15.09 -14.54
CA CYS A 265 18.82 -13.68 -14.92
C CYS A 265 17.63 -13.22 -15.79
N GLY A 266 17.21 -14.06 -16.74
CA GLY A 266 16.04 -13.79 -17.59
C GLY A 266 14.76 -13.69 -16.77
N TRP A 267 14.52 -14.63 -15.86
CA TRP A 267 13.36 -14.60 -14.98
C TRP A 267 13.35 -13.39 -14.03
N ASN A 268 14.52 -13.01 -13.50
CA ASN A 268 14.65 -11.79 -12.71
C ASN A 268 14.16 -10.55 -13.49
N LEU A 269 14.59 -10.42 -14.75
CA LEU A 269 14.19 -9.30 -15.60
C LEU A 269 12.69 -9.36 -15.94
N THR A 270 12.20 -10.54 -16.31
CA THR A 270 10.78 -10.76 -16.66
C THR A 270 9.84 -10.43 -15.50
N VAL A 271 10.17 -10.83 -14.27
CA VAL A 271 9.34 -10.50 -13.08
C VAL A 271 9.32 -8.99 -12.83
N ARG A 272 10.48 -8.34 -12.91
CA ARG A 272 10.61 -6.89 -12.71
C ARG A 272 9.86 -6.11 -13.79
N LEU A 273 9.98 -6.52 -15.05
CA LEU A 273 9.19 -6.00 -16.17
C LEU A 273 7.70 -6.21 -15.93
N GLY A 274 7.29 -7.43 -15.56
CA GLY A 274 5.90 -7.80 -15.34
C GLY A 274 5.23 -6.98 -14.23
N ILE A 275 5.89 -6.81 -13.08
CA ILE A 275 5.37 -5.98 -11.98
C ILE A 275 5.26 -4.51 -12.40
N SER A 276 6.29 -3.97 -13.06
CA SER A 276 6.28 -2.58 -13.54
C SER A 276 5.15 -2.35 -14.57
N LEU A 277 4.92 -3.32 -15.44
CA LEU A 277 3.88 -3.27 -16.46
C LEU A 277 2.48 -3.37 -15.84
N ILE A 278 2.25 -4.33 -14.94
CA ILE A 278 0.96 -4.51 -14.27
C ILE A 278 0.61 -3.26 -13.46
N THR A 279 1.57 -2.67 -12.74
CA THR A 279 1.31 -1.45 -11.96
C THR A 279 0.93 -0.26 -12.86
N CYS A 280 1.59 -0.09 -14.01
CA CYS A 280 1.24 0.96 -14.97
C CYS A 280 -0.12 0.71 -15.64
N LEU A 281 -0.44 -0.54 -16.00
CA LEU A 281 -1.74 -0.91 -16.57
C LEU A 281 -2.88 -0.66 -15.57
N LEU A 282 -2.71 -1.06 -14.32
CA LEU A 282 -3.71 -0.80 -13.27
C LEU A 282 -3.92 0.70 -13.05
N ALA A 283 -2.84 1.47 -13.10
CA ALA A 283 -2.91 2.93 -13.00
C ALA A 283 -3.64 3.57 -14.19
N ALA A 284 -3.49 3.02 -15.40
CA ALA A 284 -4.23 3.46 -16.57
C ALA A 284 -5.72 3.09 -16.51
N ILE A 285 -6.08 1.93 -15.94
CA ILE A 285 -7.49 1.49 -15.84
C ILE A 285 -8.29 2.33 -14.83
N ILE A 286 -7.66 2.80 -13.74
CA ILE A 286 -8.33 3.56 -12.68
C ILE A 286 -7.51 4.82 -12.36
N PRO A 287 -7.59 5.88 -13.19
CA PRO A 287 -6.82 7.12 -12.99
C PRO A 287 -7.34 7.99 -11.82
N LYS A 288 -8.27 7.50 -11.00
CA LYS A 288 -8.80 8.21 -9.83
C LYS A 288 -8.09 7.79 -8.55
N LEU A 289 -7.16 8.64 -8.12
CA LEU A 289 -6.31 8.45 -6.95
C LEU A 289 -7.09 8.13 -5.66
N ASP A 290 -8.09 8.94 -5.35
CA ASP A 290 -8.88 8.85 -4.11
C ASP A 290 -9.74 7.57 -4.05
N LEU A 291 -10.31 7.18 -5.20
CA LEU A 291 -11.03 5.92 -5.34
C LEU A 291 -10.08 4.72 -5.20
N PHE A 292 -8.94 4.78 -5.89
CA PHE A 292 -8.03 3.65 -5.94
C PHE A 292 -7.39 3.37 -4.58
N ILE A 293 -6.98 4.43 -3.86
CA ILE A 293 -6.50 4.33 -2.47
C ILE A 293 -7.53 3.64 -1.58
N ALA A 294 -8.80 4.08 -1.65
CA ALA A 294 -9.86 3.52 -0.82
C ALA A 294 -10.10 2.03 -1.11
N VAL A 295 -10.12 1.63 -2.38
CA VAL A 295 -10.29 0.21 -2.79
C VAL A 295 -9.11 -0.65 -2.33
N VAL A 296 -7.87 -0.22 -2.57
CA VAL A 296 -6.68 -0.98 -2.17
C VAL A 296 -6.59 -1.09 -0.65
N GLY A 297 -6.88 -0.01 0.07
CA GLY A 297 -6.92 -0.01 1.53
C GLY A 297 -8.02 -0.89 2.11
N ALA A 298 -9.24 -0.75 1.59
CA ALA A 298 -10.36 -1.58 2.02
C ALA A 298 -10.08 -3.06 1.72
N VAL A 299 -9.77 -3.44 0.48
CA VAL A 299 -9.63 -4.86 0.10
C VAL A 299 -8.35 -5.48 0.63
N CYS A 300 -7.20 -4.89 0.32
CA CYS A 300 -5.92 -5.53 0.57
C CYS A 300 -5.46 -5.28 2.02
N SER A 301 -5.49 -4.03 2.45
CA SER A 301 -4.97 -3.68 3.78
C SER A 301 -5.87 -4.20 4.91
N SER A 302 -7.20 -4.18 4.79
CA SER A 302 -8.07 -4.76 5.83
C SER A 302 -7.89 -6.28 5.95
N THR A 303 -7.66 -6.97 4.82
CA THR A 303 -7.43 -8.42 4.83
C THR A 303 -6.15 -8.75 5.58
N LEU A 304 -5.06 -8.03 5.29
CA LEU A 304 -3.78 -8.25 5.93
C LEU A 304 -3.70 -7.78 7.39
N SER A 305 -4.25 -6.61 7.69
CA SER A 305 -4.15 -6.00 9.01
C SER A 305 -5.16 -6.54 10.00
N THR A 306 -6.33 -6.99 9.52
CA THR A 306 -7.46 -7.34 10.39
C THR A 306 -7.94 -8.75 10.17
N ILE A 307 -8.34 -9.14 8.94
CA ILE A 307 -8.95 -10.48 8.71
C ILE A 307 -7.97 -11.59 9.10
N ILE A 308 -6.73 -11.54 8.61
CA ILE A 308 -5.73 -12.58 8.91
C ILE A 308 -5.41 -12.63 10.42
N PRO A 309 -5.03 -11.53 11.09
CA PRO A 309 -4.70 -11.56 12.52
C PRO A 309 -5.89 -11.94 13.42
N VAL A 310 -7.10 -11.47 13.12
CA VAL A 310 -8.29 -11.79 13.91
C VAL A 310 -8.68 -13.26 13.75
N THR A 311 -8.58 -13.80 12.53
CA THR A 311 -8.81 -15.23 12.29
C THR A 311 -7.80 -16.08 13.06
N LEU A 312 -6.51 -15.71 13.01
CA LEU A 312 -5.47 -16.36 13.80
C LEU A 312 -5.72 -16.24 15.32
N TYR A 313 -6.18 -15.09 15.79
CA TYR A 313 -6.51 -14.87 17.20
C TYR A 313 -7.61 -15.81 17.70
N ILE A 314 -8.68 -15.99 16.91
CA ILE A 314 -9.78 -16.91 17.20
C ILE A 314 -9.27 -18.35 17.22
N LEU A 315 -8.48 -18.75 16.22
CA LEU A 315 -7.93 -20.11 16.10
C LEU A 315 -7.00 -20.47 17.25
N ILE A 316 -6.10 -19.56 17.66
CA ILE A 316 -5.18 -19.80 18.78
C ILE A 316 -5.94 -19.98 20.10
N HIS A 317 -7.04 -19.25 20.28
CA HIS A 317 -7.87 -19.33 21.48
C HIS A 317 -8.99 -20.38 21.40
N TYR A 318 -8.95 -21.27 20.42
CA TYR A 318 -10.00 -22.25 20.16
C TYR A 318 -10.37 -23.09 21.40
N ASN A 319 -9.36 -23.49 22.19
CA ASN A 319 -9.55 -24.30 23.39
C ASN A 319 -10.03 -23.49 24.62
N ASN A 320 -9.87 -22.17 24.64
CA ASN A 320 -10.31 -21.33 25.76
C ASN A 320 -10.60 -19.89 25.33
N TYR A 321 -11.86 -19.63 24.99
CA TYR A 321 -12.36 -18.32 24.62
C TYR A 321 -12.59 -17.35 25.80
N GLY A 322 -12.28 -17.76 27.04
CA GLY A 322 -12.53 -16.98 28.25
C GLY A 322 -13.98 -17.03 28.74
N THR A 323 -14.24 -16.39 29.88
CA THR A 323 -15.59 -16.27 30.46
C THR A 323 -16.56 -15.63 29.46
N LEU A 324 -17.75 -16.20 29.29
CA LEU A 324 -18.75 -15.78 28.29
C LEU A 324 -18.28 -15.80 26.82
N LYS A 325 -17.16 -16.48 26.50
CA LYS A 325 -16.58 -16.51 25.15
C LYS A 325 -16.30 -15.10 24.59
N TRP A 326 -15.98 -14.12 25.44
CA TRP A 326 -15.80 -12.71 25.03
C TRP A 326 -14.77 -12.54 23.91
N LYS A 327 -13.71 -13.36 23.89
CA LYS A 327 -12.68 -13.35 22.84
C LYS A 327 -13.26 -13.73 21.47
N LEU A 328 -14.18 -14.68 21.44
CA LEU A 328 -14.88 -15.09 20.23
C LEU A 328 -15.83 -14.00 19.75
N ILE A 329 -16.61 -13.41 20.66
CA ILE A 329 -17.55 -12.33 20.34
C ILE A 329 -16.81 -11.12 19.75
N LEU A 330 -15.73 -10.70 20.40
CA LEU A 330 -14.88 -9.60 19.91
C LEU A 330 -14.32 -9.91 18.52
N GLY A 331 -13.72 -11.09 18.33
CA GLY A 331 -13.16 -11.49 17.04
C GLY A 331 -14.21 -11.54 15.93
N LEU A 332 -15.38 -12.14 16.21
CA LEU A 332 -16.47 -12.24 15.25
C LEU A 332 -17.04 -10.84 14.91
N SER A 333 -17.20 -9.97 15.90
CA SER A 333 -17.68 -8.60 15.67
C SER A 333 -16.73 -7.80 14.77
N LEU A 334 -15.42 -7.95 14.97
CA LEU A 334 -14.42 -7.27 14.14
C LEU A 334 -14.46 -7.78 12.69
N LEU A 335 -14.57 -9.09 12.51
CA LEU A 335 -14.73 -9.67 11.17
C LEU A 335 -16.01 -9.18 10.49
N ILE A 336 -17.13 -9.14 11.19
CA ILE A 336 -18.41 -8.65 10.63
C ILE A 336 -18.27 -7.19 10.20
N VAL A 337 -17.74 -6.32 11.06
CA VAL A 337 -17.57 -4.89 10.74
C VAL A 337 -16.68 -4.70 9.51
N VAL A 338 -15.55 -5.39 9.44
CA VAL A 338 -14.62 -5.31 8.30
C VAL A 338 -15.26 -5.80 7.01
N ASN A 339 -15.99 -6.91 7.05
CA ASN A 339 -16.70 -7.44 5.89
C ASN A 339 -17.80 -6.49 5.41
N ILE A 340 -18.52 -5.82 6.32
CA ILE A 340 -19.51 -4.79 5.95
C ILE A 340 -18.82 -3.62 5.23
N ILE A 341 -17.70 -3.13 5.75
CA ILE A 341 -16.92 -2.05 5.13
C ILE A 341 -16.44 -2.47 3.73
N LEU A 342 -15.91 -3.68 3.60
CA LEU A 342 -15.46 -4.26 2.32
C LEU A 342 -16.58 -4.29 1.28
N ILE A 343 -17.74 -4.83 1.66
CA ILE A 343 -18.90 -4.95 0.78
C ILE A 343 -19.40 -3.56 0.37
N ALA A 344 -19.53 -2.64 1.33
CA ALA A 344 -19.97 -1.27 1.07
C ALA A 344 -19.03 -0.55 0.08
N GLU A 345 -17.72 -0.67 0.29
CA GLU A 345 -16.73 -0.03 -0.57
C GLU A 345 -16.67 -0.66 -1.97
N TYR A 346 -16.82 -1.97 -2.08
CA TYR A 346 -16.92 -2.68 -3.35
C TYR A 346 -18.13 -2.22 -4.17
N PHE A 347 -19.31 -2.14 -3.56
CA PHE A 347 -20.52 -1.66 -4.23
C PHE A 347 -20.41 -0.18 -4.63
N ARG A 348 -19.79 0.65 -3.79
CA ARG A 348 -19.56 2.06 -4.11
C ARG A 348 -18.63 2.21 -5.31
N SER A 349 -17.51 1.48 -5.30
CA SER A 349 -16.49 1.58 -6.32
C SER A 349 -16.96 1.06 -7.67
N SER A 350 -17.65 -0.08 -7.69
CA SER A 350 -18.26 -0.61 -8.91
C SER A 350 -19.29 0.35 -9.52
N LYS A 351 -20.19 0.93 -8.71
CA LYS A 351 -21.15 1.96 -9.18
C LYS A 351 -20.44 3.19 -9.74
N LEU A 352 -19.36 3.63 -9.10
CA LEU A 352 -18.62 4.82 -9.54
C LEU A 352 -17.88 4.56 -10.85
N VAL A 353 -17.22 3.40 -11.00
CA VAL A 353 -16.55 3.00 -12.25
C VAL A 353 -17.57 2.85 -13.39
N LEU A 354 -18.73 2.24 -13.13
CA LEU A 354 -19.81 2.13 -14.12
C LEU A 354 -20.34 3.50 -14.54
N ARG A 355 -20.56 4.42 -13.59
CA ARG A 355 -20.97 5.80 -13.90
C ARG A 355 -19.92 6.53 -14.74
N LEU A 356 -18.64 6.32 -14.47
CA LEU A 356 -17.57 6.98 -15.24
C LEU A 356 -17.55 6.49 -16.68
N LYS A 357 -17.69 5.18 -16.92
CA LYS A 357 -17.77 4.62 -18.27
C LYS A 357 -19.04 5.01 -19.03
N LEU A 358 -20.12 5.35 -18.32
CA LEU A 358 -21.38 5.79 -18.93
C LEU A 358 -21.44 7.31 -19.16
N LEU A 359 -20.64 8.09 -18.43
CA LEU A 359 -20.61 9.56 -18.51
C LEU A 359 -19.47 10.11 -19.37
N GLU A 360 -18.65 9.26 -19.99
CA GLU A 360 -17.81 9.66 -21.13
C GLU A 360 -18.67 9.62 -22.40
N PRO A 361 -19.23 10.75 -22.88
CA PRO A 361 -19.67 10.80 -24.25
C PRO A 361 -18.42 10.62 -25.13
N LYS A 362 -18.52 9.76 -26.14
CA LYS A 362 -17.58 9.69 -27.26
C LYS A 362 -17.52 11.06 -27.97
N SER A 363 -16.82 12.06 -27.42
CA SER A 363 -16.66 13.38 -28.04
C SER A 363 -15.38 13.48 -28.88
N HIS A 364 -15.03 12.40 -29.59
CA HIS A 364 -14.03 12.44 -30.66
C HIS A 364 -14.63 11.82 -31.92
N LYS A 365 -15.67 12.47 -32.46
CA LYS A 365 -16.14 12.34 -33.86
C LYS A 365 -17.17 13.43 -34.13
N SER A 366 -16.70 14.64 -34.46
CA SER A 366 -17.40 15.67 -35.26
C SER A 366 -16.93 17.09 -34.90
N GLN A 367 -15.67 17.41 -35.19
CA GLN A 367 -15.26 18.78 -35.48
C GLN A 367 -14.24 18.70 -36.62
N ASN A 368 -14.77 18.36 -37.79
CA ASN A 368 -14.19 18.60 -39.11
C ASN A 368 -15.38 18.55 -40.07
N MET A 369 -16.14 19.64 -40.09
CA MET A 369 -16.93 20.06 -41.24
C MET A 369 -16.92 21.58 -41.30
#